data_AF-A0A6I6A2I3-F1
#
_entry.id   AF-A0A6I6A2I3-F1
#
_cell.length_a   1.000
_cell.length_b   1.000
_cell.length_c   1.000
_cell.angle_alpha   90.00
_cell.angle_beta   90.00
_cell.angle_gamma   90.00
#
_symmetry.space_group_name_H-M   'P 1'
#
loop_
_entity.id
_entity.type
_entity.pdbx_description
1 polymer ?
#
loop_
_entity_poly.entity_id
_entity_poly.type
_entity_poly.pdbx_seq_one_letter_code
_entity_poly.pdbx_strand_id
1 'polypeptide(L)'
;MTSHPFAEPHDWSTTGFSTRAIHAGQDPEARTGAVVPPIHQVSTYKQDGVGGLREGYEYSRSGNPTRHALEEALAAAEGGAAAFAFASGLAAEDALLRSVLRPGDHVVIGNDAYGGTYRLIARVLGPWGIDHTPVDMLDPDAVLAAIQPGRTKAIWAETPTNPLLGIADVEAIAVHARSAGVVLVVDNTFATPYLQNPIALGADAVVHSTTKYIGGHSDVVGGAVVVADGAQLPAGMEGPTGTTTLRDAVGFLQNASGAVAGPFDAWLTLRGLRTLAVRMDRHQANAGRVARFLLDHPGVTHVLYPGLPDHPGHDVAARQMSGFGGMVAFRTGDAEKAVAVCAHTRVFTLAESLGGVESLIEHPGRMTHASVAATALEVPDDLVRLSVGIEDVEDLLADLAQALEAAGLGGGAA
;
A
#
# COMPACT_ATOMS: atom_id res chain seq x y z
N MET A 1 -31.59 32.29 -16.05
CA MET A 1 -30.73 31.08 -16.11
C MET A 1 -30.77 30.46 -14.73
N THR A 2 -31.64 29.48 -14.54
CA THR A 2 -31.70 28.71 -13.29
C THR A 2 -30.46 27.82 -13.27
N SER A 3 -29.55 28.03 -12.31
CA SER A 3 -28.46 27.10 -12.02
C SER A 3 -29.08 25.72 -11.80
N HIS A 4 -28.82 24.77 -12.69
CA HIS A 4 -29.31 23.42 -12.51
C HIS A 4 -28.59 22.89 -11.25
N PRO A 5 -29.30 22.43 -10.21
CA PRO A 5 -28.68 22.00 -8.94
C PRO A 5 -27.76 20.77 -9.07
N PHE A 6 -27.59 20.26 -10.29
CA PHE A 6 -26.73 19.12 -10.66
C PHE A 6 -25.66 19.50 -11.70
N ALA A 7 -25.43 20.79 -11.95
CA ALA A 7 -24.45 21.24 -12.96
C ALA A 7 -23.03 21.45 -12.39
N GLU A 8 -22.89 21.57 -11.07
CA GLU A 8 -21.61 21.78 -10.40
C GLU A 8 -21.12 20.43 -9.85
N PRO A 9 -19.85 20.05 -10.05
CA PRO A 9 -19.26 18.88 -9.40
C PRO A 9 -19.42 19.00 -7.87
N HIS A 10 -19.78 17.91 -7.21
CA HIS A 10 -19.86 17.90 -5.76
C HIS A 10 -18.45 17.75 -5.16
N ASP A 11 -18.08 18.66 -4.27
CA ASP A 11 -16.87 18.49 -3.47
C ASP A 11 -17.11 17.44 -2.38
N TRP A 12 -16.50 16.26 -2.56
CA TRP A 12 -16.60 15.14 -1.63
C TRP A 12 -15.55 15.18 -0.52
N SER A 13 -14.59 16.12 -0.54
CA SER A 13 -13.39 16.13 0.31
C SER A 13 -13.69 16.04 1.81
N THR A 14 -14.81 16.59 2.27
CA THR A 14 -15.22 16.63 3.69
C THR A 14 -16.22 15.53 4.09
N THR A 15 -16.65 14.68 3.16
CA THR A 15 -17.62 13.60 3.42
C THR A 15 -16.95 12.36 4.04
N GLY A 16 -17.72 11.38 4.51
CA GLY A 16 -17.18 10.13 5.06
C GLY A 16 -16.45 9.27 4.02
N PHE A 17 -15.53 8.41 4.45
CA PHE A 17 -14.66 7.62 3.57
C PHE A 17 -15.41 6.89 2.46
N SER A 18 -16.44 6.10 2.82
CA SER A 18 -17.19 5.30 1.84
C SER A 18 -17.84 6.17 0.77
N THR A 19 -18.34 7.35 1.13
CA THR A 19 -18.89 8.31 0.17
C THR A 19 -17.81 8.82 -0.78
N ARG A 20 -16.63 9.20 -0.28
CA ARG A 20 -15.51 9.65 -1.11
C ARG A 20 -15.05 8.56 -2.07
N ALA A 21 -14.82 7.34 -1.59
CA ALA A 21 -14.37 6.20 -2.40
C ALA A 21 -15.37 5.83 -3.52
N ILE A 22 -16.67 6.10 -3.32
CA ILE A 22 -17.73 5.81 -4.29
C ILE A 22 -17.94 6.94 -5.31
N HIS A 23 -17.76 8.20 -4.91
CA HIS A 23 -18.20 9.35 -5.71
C HIS A 23 -17.08 10.27 -6.21
N ALA A 24 -15.96 10.39 -5.50
CA ALA A 24 -14.87 11.26 -5.96
C ALA A 24 -14.30 10.78 -7.29
N GLY A 25 -14.14 11.72 -8.24
CA GLY A 25 -13.72 11.46 -9.62
C GLY A 25 -14.67 10.64 -10.48
N GLN A 26 -15.92 10.49 -10.05
CA GLN A 26 -16.88 9.55 -10.64
C GLN A 26 -18.21 10.20 -11.01
N ASP A 27 -18.19 11.50 -11.31
CA ASP A 27 -19.36 12.23 -11.79
C ASP A 27 -19.91 11.62 -13.10
N PRO A 28 -21.25 11.64 -13.31
CA PRO A 28 -21.84 11.13 -14.54
C PRO A 28 -21.27 11.78 -15.79
N GLU A 29 -21.02 10.99 -16.83
CA GLU A 29 -20.39 11.48 -18.05
C GLU A 29 -21.26 12.51 -18.78
N ALA A 30 -20.70 13.68 -19.09
CA ALA A 30 -21.46 14.84 -19.57
C ALA A 30 -22.19 14.63 -20.91
N ARG A 31 -21.72 13.72 -21.78
CA ARG A 31 -22.28 13.52 -23.12
C ARG A 31 -23.52 12.60 -23.11
N THR A 32 -23.55 11.59 -22.25
CA THR A 32 -24.52 10.50 -22.26
C THR A 32 -25.23 10.31 -20.92
N GLY A 33 -24.70 10.86 -19.83
CA GLY A 33 -25.18 10.66 -18.46
C GLY A 33 -24.78 9.31 -17.87
N ALA A 34 -23.75 8.65 -18.40
CA ALA A 34 -23.28 7.37 -17.87
C ALA A 34 -22.84 7.52 -16.40
N VAL A 35 -23.49 6.79 -15.48
CA VAL A 35 -23.28 6.88 -14.03
C VAL A 35 -21.91 6.35 -13.60
N VAL A 36 -21.35 5.40 -14.34
CA VAL A 36 -19.99 4.90 -14.12
C VAL A 36 -19.10 5.51 -15.21
N PRO A 37 -17.91 6.03 -14.88
CA PRO A 37 -16.99 6.56 -15.86
C PRO A 37 -16.74 5.58 -17.02
N PRO A 38 -16.93 5.99 -18.28
CA PRO A 38 -16.63 5.14 -19.44
C PRO A 38 -15.15 4.79 -19.54
N ILE A 39 -14.87 3.61 -20.10
CA ILE A 39 -13.50 3.18 -20.38
C ILE A 39 -13.01 3.86 -21.66
N HIS A 40 -12.17 4.88 -21.50
CA HIS A 40 -11.49 5.57 -22.60
C HIS A 40 -10.26 4.77 -23.07
N GLN A 41 -10.51 3.66 -23.78
CA GLN A 41 -9.49 2.77 -24.35
C GLN A 41 -8.91 3.32 -25.67
N VAL A 42 -8.32 4.51 -25.62
CA VAL A 42 -7.74 5.21 -26.77
C VAL A 42 -6.33 5.69 -26.43
N SER A 43 -5.49 5.91 -27.45
CA SER A 43 -4.15 6.46 -27.27
C SER A 43 -4.10 7.97 -27.44
N THR A 44 -4.91 8.55 -28.35
CA THR A 44 -4.82 9.95 -28.77
C THR A 44 -6.19 10.64 -28.75
N TYR A 45 -6.19 11.93 -28.47
CA TYR A 45 -7.37 12.78 -28.39
C TYR A 45 -7.29 13.91 -29.42
N LYS A 46 -8.44 14.27 -30.00
CA LYS A 46 -8.54 15.39 -30.93
C LYS A 46 -8.34 16.72 -30.19
N GLN A 47 -7.44 17.56 -30.68
CA GLN A 47 -7.28 18.95 -30.22
C GLN A 47 -8.23 19.91 -30.96
N ASP A 48 -8.60 21.02 -30.30
CA ASP A 48 -9.46 22.10 -30.83
C ASP A 48 -8.68 23.20 -31.58
N GLY A 49 -7.37 23.00 -31.72
CA GLY A 49 -6.41 23.83 -32.43
C GLY A 49 -5.00 23.31 -32.16
N VAL A 50 -3.96 23.89 -32.77
CA VAL A 50 -2.58 23.51 -32.45
C VAL A 50 -2.29 23.84 -30.99
N GLY A 51 -2.10 22.82 -30.14
CA GLY A 51 -1.92 22.96 -28.69
C GLY A 51 -3.21 23.22 -27.91
N GLY A 52 -4.38 23.23 -28.57
CA GLY A 52 -5.68 23.44 -27.95
C GLY A 52 -6.23 22.13 -27.38
N LEU A 53 -5.74 21.73 -26.20
CA LEU A 53 -6.19 20.50 -25.54
C LEU A 53 -7.65 20.61 -25.10
N ARG A 54 -8.42 19.54 -25.30
CA ARG A 54 -9.79 19.44 -24.80
C ARG A 54 -9.78 18.78 -23.44
N GLU A 55 -10.20 19.50 -22.41
CA GLU A 55 -10.17 19.04 -21.01
C GLU A 55 -8.77 18.57 -20.56
N GLY A 56 -7.70 19.13 -21.16
CA GLY A 56 -6.32 18.76 -20.84
C GLY A 56 -5.82 17.45 -21.47
N TYR A 57 -6.60 16.77 -22.31
CA TYR A 57 -6.21 15.50 -22.94
C TYR A 57 -5.64 15.66 -24.36
N GLU A 58 -4.51 15.01 -24.62
CA GLU A 58 -3.93 14.83 -25.96
C GLU A 58 -3.47 13.40 -26.23
N TYR A 59 -2.82 12.78 -25.25
CA TYR A 59 -2.22 11.45 -25.38
C TYR A 59 -2.32 10.70 -24.05
N SER A 60 -2.78 9.45 -24.07
CA SER A 60 -3.15 8.70 -22.86
C SER A 60 -2.00 8.44 -21.89
N ARG A 61 -0.74 8.47 -22.35
CA ARG A 61 0.42 8.44 -21.46
C ARG A 61 0.51 9.71 -20.60
N SER A 62 0.24 10.87 -21.18
CA SER A 62 0.22 12.16 -20.46
C SER A 62 -1.02 12.30 -19.56
N GLY A 63 -2.18 11.86 -20.05
CA GLY A 63 -3.45 11.96 -19.32
C GLY A 63 -4.54 11.12 -19.98
N ASN A 64 -5.35 10.41 -19.19
CA ASN A 64 -6.47 9.60 -19.67
C ASN A 64 -7.67 9.77 -18.72
N PRO A 65 -8.90 10.06 -19.19
CA PRO A 65 -10.04 10.30 -18.31
C PRO A 65 -10.36 9.15 -17.36
N THR A 66 -10.21 7.90 -17.79
CA THR A 66 -10.44 6.73 -16.93
C THR A 66 -9.41 6.65 -15.80
N ARG A 67 -8.13 6.92 -16.11
CA ARG A 67 -7.07 6.94 -15.10
C ARG A 67 -7.23 8.14 -14.15
N HIS A 68 -7.60 9.30 -14.71
CA HIS A 68 -7.83 10.52 -13.93
C HIS A 68 -8.93 10.31 -12.87
N ALA A 69 -10.02 9.62 -13.23
CA ALA A 69 -11.08 9.24 -12.28
C ALA A 69 -10.55 8.40 -11.10
N LEU A 70 -9.65 7.44 -11.37
CA LEU A 70 -8.98 6.67 -10.31
C LEU A 70 -8.05 7.55 -9.47
N GLU A 71 -7.27 8.42 -10.10
CA GLU A 71 -6.34 9.34 -9.43
C GLU A 71 -7.09 10.29 -8.48
N GLU A 72 -8.20 10.89 -8.92
CA GLU A 72 -9.05 11.72 -8.07
C GLU A 72 -9.67 10.93 -6.90
N ALA A 73 -10.17 9.71 -7.16
CA ALA A 73 -10.75 8.86 -6.12
C ALA A 73 -9.71 8.46 -5.05
N LEU A 74 -8.48 8.15 -5.47
CA LEU A 74 -7.39 7.80 -4.55
C LEU A 74 -6.90 9.00 -3.75
N ALA A 75 -6.77 10.17 -4.39
CA ALA A 75 -6.43 11.42 -3.70
C ALA A 75 -7.46 11.72 -2.60
N ALA A 76 -8.76 11.62 -2.91
CA ALA A 76 -9.83 11.82 -1.95
C ALA A 76 -9.87 10.73 -0.86
N ALA A 77 -9.58 9.47 -1.18
CA ALA A 77 -9.54 8.38 -0.20
C ALA A 77 -8.46 8.61 0.86
N GLU A 78 -7.24 9.00 0.44
CA GLU A 78 -6.10 9.34 1.30
C GLU A 78 -6.12 10.80 1.82
N GLY A 79 -7.12 11.62 1.48
CA GLY A 79 -7.09 13.04 1.87
C GLY A 79 -5.85 13.81 1.36
N GLY A 80 -5.27 13.36 0.24
CA GLY A 80 -4.13 14.00 -0.41
C GLY A 80 -4.57 15.04 -1.45
N ALA A 81 -3.62 15.85 -1.92
CA ALA A 81 -3.87 16.89 -2.90
C ALA A 81 -3.83 16.39 -4.35
N ALA A 82 -3.11 15.31 -4.61
CA ALA A 82 -3.03 14.68 -5.93
C ALA A 82 -2.66 13.20 -5.80
N ALA A 83 -3.12 12.37 -6.73
CA ALA A 83 -2.62 11.01 -6.89
C ALA A 83 -2.19 10.74 -8.33
N PHE A 84 -1.34 9.74 -8.49
CA PHE A 84 -0.80 9.28 -9.77
C PHE A 84 -0.89 7.77 -9.81
N ALA A 85 -1.55 7.21 -10.82
CA ALA A 85 -1.74 5.77 -10.96
C ALA A 85 -0.69 5.14 -11.92
N PHE A 86 -0.12 4.02 -11.49
CA PHE A 86 1.00 3.34 -12.14
C PHE A 86 0.68 1.89 -12.49
N ALA A 87 1.46 1.32 -13.39
CA ALA A 87 1.30 -0.06 -13.86
C ALA A 87 1.55 -1.14 -12.78
N SER A 88 2.20 -0.78 -11.66
CA SER A 88 2.39 -1.66 -10.50
C SER A 88 2.79 -0.84 -9.26
N GLY A 89 2.74 -1.44 -8.07
CA GLY A 89 3.30 -0.85 -6.84
C GLY A 89 4.76 -0.44 -7.02
N LEU A 90 5.61 -1.35 -7.51
CA LEU A 90 7.03 -1.03 -7.76
C LEU A 90 7.25 0.09 -8.79
N ALA A 91 6.35 0.25 -9.77
CA ALA A 91 6.43 1.38 -10.69
C ALA A 91 6.11 2.72 -10.01
N ALA A 92 5.20 2.71 -9.04
CA ALA A 92 4.91 3.86 -8.19
C ALA A 92 6.10 4.20 -7.28
N GLU A 93 6.68 3.19 -6.62
CA GLU A 93 7.87 3.33 -5.77
C GLU A 93 9.06 3.88 -6.58
N ASP A 94 9.37 3.29 -7.73
CA ASP A 94 10.48 3.69 -8.61
C ASP A 94 10.32 5.12 -9.15
N ALA A 95 9.10 5.52 -9.51
CA ALA A 95 8.81 6.89 -9.91
C ALA A 95 9.04 7.88 -8.75
N LEU A 96 8.47 7.61 -7.57
CA LEU A 96 8.60 8.47 -6.40
C LEU A 96 10.05 8.59 -5.93
N LEU A 97 10.78 7.47 -5.83
CA LEU A 97 12.17 7.45 -5.41
C LEU A 97 13.04 8.27 -6.38
N ARG A 98 12.85 8.14 -7.70
CA ARG A 98 13.56 8.97 -8.69
C ARG A 98 13.13 10.44 -8.68
N SER A 99 11.92 10.77 -8.20
CA SER A 99 11.52 12.17 -8.01
C SER A 99 12.38 12.84 -6.94
N VAL A 100 12.75 12.13 -5.88
CA VAL A 100 13.39 12.68 -4.68
C VAL A 100 14.87 12.32 -4.51
N LEU A 101 15.45 11.48 -5.38
CA LEU A 101 16.83 10.99 -5.28
C LEU A 101 17.66 11.30 -6.52
N ARG A 102 18.96 11.51 -6.30
CA ARG A 102 20.04 11.65 -7.28
C ARG A 102 21.24 10.80 -6.84
N PRO A 103 22.11 10.37 -7.77
CA PRO A 103 23.35 9.67 -7.41
C PRO A 103 24.14 10.41 -6.31
N GLY A 104 24.54 9.69 -5.27
CA GLY A 104 25.20 10.21 -4.06
C GLY A 104 24.27 10.41 -2.86
N ASP A 105 22.95 10.41 -3.08
CA ASP A 105 21.93 10.53 -2.03
C ASP A 105 21.76 9.24 -1.22
N HIS A 106 21.03 9.36 -0.12
CA HIS A 106 20.79 8.31 0.86
C HIS A 106 19.30 8.19 1.21
N VAL A 107 18.85 6.96 1.49
CA VAL A 107 17.49 6.63 1.98
C VAL A 107 17.56 5.83 3.28
N VAL A 108 16.72 6.18 4.26
CA VAL A 108 16.48 5.34 5.44
C VAL A 108 15.29 4.43 5.15
N ILE A 109 15.43 3.11 5.33
CA ILE A 109 14.39 2.11 5.00
C ILE A 109 14.16 1.15 6.16
N GLY A 110 12.99 0.53 6.23
CA GLY A 110 12.70 -0.50 7.24
C GLY A 110 13.61 -1.73 7.11
N ASN A 111 14.00 -2.32 8.24
CA ASN A 111 14.76 -3.57 8.31
C ASN A 111 13.90 -4.83 8.08
N ASP A 112 12.61 -4.65 7.81
CA ASP A 112 11.65 -5.68 7.44
C ASP A 112 10.69 -5.18 6.34
N ALA A 113 11.13 -4.20 5.54
CA ALA A 113 10.38 -3.73 4.39
C ALA A 113 10.18 -4.84 3.35
N TYR A 114 9.11 -4.74 2.55
CA TYR A 114 8.82 -5.69 1.49
C TYR A 114 10.05 -5.99 0.62
N GLY A 115 10.34 -7.28 0.42
CA GLY A 115 11.51 -7.73 -0.34
C GLY A 115 11.61 -7.14 -1.76
N GLY A 116 10.48 -6.79 -2.40
CA GLY A 116 10.48 -6.09 -3.68
C GLY A 116 11.01 -4.65 -3.60
N THR A 117 10.64 -3.90 -2.57
CA THR A 117 11.12 -2.55 -2.29
C THR A 117 12.62 -2.57 -1.97
N TYR A 118 13.05 -3.48 -1.11
CA TYR A 118 14.49 -3.67 -0.85
C TYR A 118 15.26 -4.01 -2.14
N ARG A 119 14.73 -4.91 -2.98
CA ARG A 119 15.35 -5.23 -4.27
C ARG A 119 15.43 -4.00 -5.19
N LEU A 120 14.39 -3.18 -5.26
CA LEU A 120 14.40 -1.94 -6.03
C LEU A 120 15.51 -1.01 -5.54
N ILE A 121 15.56 -0.73 -4.24
CA ILE A 121 16.54 0.20 -3.66
C ILE A 121 17.95 -0.36 -3.75
N ALA A 122 18.21 -1.56 -3.24
CA ALA A 122 19.56 -2.11 -3.14
C ALA A 122 20.13 -2.60 -4.48
N ARG A 123 19.29 -3.14 -5.38
CA ARG A 123 19.76 -3.81 -6.61
C ARG A 123 19.52 -3.01 -7.88
N VAL A 124 18.57 -2.07 -7.90
CA VAL A 124 18.35 -1.19 -9.05
C VAL A 124 18.94 0.19 -8.80
N LEU A 125 18.61 0.83 -7.68
CA LEU A 125 19.08 2.19 -7.36
C LEU A 125 20.49 2.20 -6.75
N GLY A 126 20.89 1.15 -6.03
CA GLY A 126 22.24 0.99 -5.49
C GLY A 126 23.33 1.13 -6.56
N PRO A 127 23.29 0.36 -7.67
CA PRO A 127 24.21 0.55 -8.79
C PRO A 127 24.13 1.92 -9.47
N TRP A 128 23.01 2.64 -9.33
CA TRP A 128 22.85 4.02 -9.80
C TRP A 128 23.50 5.05 -8.86
N GLY A 129 24.01 4.62 -7.71
CA GLY A 129 24.70 5.45 -6.73
C GLY A 129 23.83 5.93 -5.58
N ILE A 130 22.69 5.27 -5.31
CA ILE A 130 21.85 5.56 -4.15
C ILE A 130 22.24 4.65 -2.98
N ASP A 131 22.66 5.24 -1.87
CA ASP A 131 22.94 4.51 -0.64
C ASP A 131 21.66 4.31 0.19
N HIS A 132 21.65 3.31 1.07
CA HIS A 132 20.56 3.13 2.02
C HIS A 132 21.05 2.60 3.37
N THR A 133 20.31 2.92 4.43
CA THR A 133 20.49 2.38 5.78
C THR A 133 19.20 1.70 6.22
N PRO A 134 19.20 0.37 6.44
CA PRO A 134 18.09 -0.33 7.07
C PRO A 134 18.03 -0.01 8.57
N VAL A 135 16.84 0.29 9.09
CA VAL A 135 16.59 0.56 10.51
C VAL A 135 15.31 -0.12 10.97
N ASP A 136 15.23 -0.42 12.27
CA ASP A 136 13.95 -0.78 12.88
C ASP A 136 13.06 0.47 12.94
N MET A 137 11.97 0.45 12.17
CA MET A 137 11.04 1.59 12.08
C MET A 137 10.12 1.71 13.32
N LEU A 138 10.14 0.73 14.22
CA LEU A 138 9.45 0.80 15.51
C LEU A 138 10.20 1.69 16.51
N ASP A 139 11.46 2.05 16.22
CA ASP A 139 12.29 2.93 17.06
C ASP A 139 12.54 4.27 16.33
N PRO A 140 11.72 5.31 16.59
CA PRO A 140 11.91 6.64 15.99
C PRO A 140 13.29 7.25 16.28
N ASP A 141 13.91 6.95 17.41
CA ASP A 141 15.25 7.47 17.74
C ASP A 141 16.32 6.81 16.85
N ALA A 142 16.18 5.52 16.55
CA ALA A 142 17.03 4.85 15.56
C ALA A 142 16.86 5.43 14.16
N VAL A 143 15.63 5.77 13.76
CA VAL A 143 15.35 6.46 12.49
C VAL A 143 16.05 7.82 12.45
N LEU A 144 15.93 8.63 13.50
CA LEU A 144 16.62 9.92 13.62
C LEU A 144 18.14 9.76 13.52
N ALA A 145 18.71 8.78 14.21
CA ALA A 145 20.15 8.53 14.21
C ALA A 145 20.70 8.10 12.84
N ALA A 146 19.87 7.47 12.01
CA ALA A 146 20.25 7.04 10.65
C ALA A 146 20.21 8.17 9.61
N ILE A 147 19.61 9.32 9.94
CA ILE A 147 19.61 10.48 9.05
C ILE A 147 21.03 11.03 8.93
N GLN A 148 21.58 10.93 7.72
CA GLN A 148 22.84 11.57 7.32
C GLN A 148 22.56 12.99 6.80
N PRO A 149 22.92 14.06 7.53
CA PRO A 149 22.58 15.43 7.14
C PRO A 149 23.10 15.80 5.75
N GLY A 150 22.26 16.43 4.94
CA GLY A 150 22.58 16.86 3.57
C GLY A 150 22.57 15.74 2.53
N ARG A 151 22.71 14.46 2.93
CA ARG A 151 22.68 13.29 2.03
C ARG A 151 21.36 12.54 2.04
N THR A 152 20.73 12.38 3.20
CA THR A 152 19.45 11.68 3.30
C THR A 152 18.38 12.53 2.64
N LYS A 153 17.58 11.91 1.78
CA LYS A 153 16.50 12.60 1.02
C LYS A 153 15.13 12.00 1.25
N ALA A 154 15.06 10.73 1.61
CA ALA A 154 13.81 10.06 1.95
C ALA A 154 13.97 9.17 3.19
N ILE A 155 12.89 9.10 3.98
CA ILE A 155 12.62 8.03 4.93
C ILE A 155 11.46 7.23 4.36
N TRP A 156 11.64 5.91 4.22
CA TRP A 156 10.65 4.99 3.69
C TRP A 156 10.12 4.10 4.80
N ALA A 157 8.92 4.38 5.28
CA ALA A 157 8.23 3.55 6.26
C ALA A 157 7.18 2.66 5.56
N GLU A 158 7.06 1.42 6.03
CA GLU A 158 5.97 0.50 5.68
C GLU A 158 5.29 0.13 7.00
N THR A 159 3.99 0.39 7.15
CA THR A 159 3.30 0.14 8.42
C THR A 159 1.81 -0.16 8.23
N PRO A 160 1.32 -1.36 8.60
CA PRO A 160 2.07 -2.50 9.16
C PRO A 160 3.08 -3.11 8.17
N THR A 161 4.18 -3.68 8.68
CA THR A 161 5.25 -4.29 7.85
C THR A 161 4.87 -5.68 7.34
N ASN A 162 5.38 -6.06 6.17
CA ASN A 162 5.25 -7.39 5.60
C ASN A 162 6.55 -8.20 5.78
N PRO A 163 6.54 -9.38 6.42
CA PRO A 163 5.39 -10.14 6.92
C PRO A 163 5.18 -10.06 8.43
N LEU A 164 6.00 -9.30 9.16
CA LEU A 164 6.07 -9.34 10.62
C LEU A 164 5.03 -8.48 11.33
N LEU A 165 4.30 -7.63 10.60
CA LEU A 165 3.23 -6.75 11.08
C LEU A 165 3.71 -5.74 12.14
N GLY A 166 4.98 -5.33 12.05
CA GLY A 166 5.56 -4.25 12.83
C GLY A 166 4.86 -2.92 12.55
N ILE A 167 4.82 -2.03 13.54
CA ILE A 167 4.06 -0.76 13.47
C ILE A 167 5.00 0.40 13.71
N ALA A 168 5.24 1.19 12.67
CA ALA A 168 6.00 2.44 12.78
C ALA A 168 5.11 3.57 13.30
N ASP A 169 5.62 4.38 14.24
CA ASP A 169 4.94 5.61 14.68
C ASP A 169 5.14 6.70 13.64
N VAL A 170 4.15 6.86 12.75
CA VAL A 170 4.26 7.76 11.59
C VAL A 170 4.40 9.21 12.03
N GLU A 171 3.70 9.62 13.08
CA GLU A 171 3.74 11.00 13.58
C GLU A 171 5.11 11.34 14.16
N ALA A 172 5.70 10.43 14.94
CA ALA A 172 7.06 10.59 15.47
C ALA A 172 8.10 10.69 14.35
N ILE A 173 8.04 9.80 13.36
CA ILE A 173 8.97 9.81 12.22
C ILE A 173 8.78 11.08 11.37
N ALA A 174 7.55 11.56 11.21
CA ALA A 174 7.26 12.80 10.46
C ALA A 174 7.92 14.03 11.09
N VAL A 175 8.00 14.08 12.43
CA VAL A 175 8.74 15.14 13.15
C VAL A 175 10.22 15.11 12.77
N HIS A 176 10.85 13.93 12.76
CA HIS A 176 12.26 13.78 12.39
C HIS A 176 12.50 14.16 10.92
N ALA A 177 11.67 13.65 10.00
CA ALA A 177 11.74 13.94 8.56
C ALA A 177 11.70 15.45 8.30
N ARG A 178 10.71 16.13 8.89
CA ARG A 178 10.52 17.59 8.76
C ARG A 178 11.70 18.37 9.32
N SER A 179 12.23 17.97 10.48
CA SER A 179 13.39 18.64 11.10
C SER A 179 14.66 18.57 10.24
N ALA A 180 14.77 17.53 9.41
CA ALA A 180 15.90 17.30 8.53
C ALA A 180 15.69 17.79 7.08
N GLY A 181 14.48 18.26 6.73
CA GLY A 181 14.12 18.61 5.36
C GLY A 181 14.12 17.39 4.42
N VAL A 182 13.73 16.22 4.95
CA VAL A 182 13.67 14.93 4.27
C VAL A 182 12.21 14.57 3.99
N VAL A 183 11.95 13.93 2.85
CA VAL A 183 10.60 13.46 2.49
C VAL A 183 10.26 12.20 3.28
N LEU A 184 9.12 12.19 3.97
CA LEU A 184 8.57 10.96 4.55
C LEU A 184 7.63 10.30 3.54
N VAL A 185 7.96 9.07 3.16
CA VAL A 185 7.10 8.21 2.35
C VAL A 185 6.57 7.08 3.23
N VAL A 186 5.26 6.83 3.17
CA VAL A 186 4.62 5.69 3.83
C VAL A 186 4.02 4.75 2.78
N ASP A 187 4.50 3.51 2.70
CA ASP A 187 3.76 2.45 2.02
C ASP A 187 2.59 2.02 2.91
N ASN A 188 1.38 2.34 2.45
CA ASN A 188 0.14 2.14 3.19
C ASN A 188 -0.67 0.96 2.63
N THR A 189 -0.03 0.07 1.86
CA THR A 189 -0.69 -1.05 1.17
C THR A 189 -1.46 -1.97 2.12
N PHE A 190 -0.92 -2.25 3.32
CA PHE A 190 -1.52 -3.18 4.28
C PHE A 190 -2.70 -2.59 5.05
N ALA A 191 -2.56 -1.33 5.49
CA ALA A 191 -3.62 -0.66 6.24
C ALA A 191 -4.71 -0.11 5.32
N THR A 192 -4.36 0.25 4.08
CA THR A 192 -5.24 0.91 3.09
C THR A 192 -5.66 2.32 3.55
N PRO A 193 -6.16 3.18 2.64
CA PRO A 193 -6.68 4.50 3.05
C PRO A 193 -7.93 4.41 3.94
N TYR A 194 -8.54 3.23 4.08
CA TYR A 194 -9.70 3.05 4.96
C TYR A 194 -9.30 2.97 6.43
N LEU A 195 -8.15 2.35 6.75
CA LEU A 195 -7.76 2.08 8.13
C LEU A 195 -6.67 2.99 8.66
N GLN A 196 -5.85 3.56 7.80
CA GLN A 196 -4.78 4.46 8.19
C GLN A 196 -4.67 5.55 7.14
N ASN A 197 -4.47 6.78 7.61
CA ASN A 197 -4.28 7.92 6.72
C ASN A 197 -2.96 8.64 7.03
N PRO A 198 -1.83 8.18 6.45
CA PRO A 198 -0.51 8.69 6.81
C PRO A 198 -0.30 10.18 6.50
N ILE A 199 -1.02 10.73 5.52
CA ILE A 199 -0.97 12.17 5.21
C ILE A 199 -1.43 13.00 6.41
N ALA A 200 -2.52 12.60 7.07
CA ALA A 200 -2.99 13.26 8.30
C ALA A 200 -2.01 13.10 9.47
N LEU A 201 -1.14 12.09 9.44
CA LEU A 201 -0.08 11.84 10.42
C LEU A 201 1.24 12.56 10.07
N GLY A 202 1.29 13.27 8.93
CA GLY A 202 2.43 14.09 8.54
C GLY A 202 3.35 13.51 7.46
N ALA A 203 2.97 12.41 6.81
CA ALA A 203 3.68 11.91 5.62
C ALA A 203 3.53 12.88 4.43
N ASP A 204 4.59 13.06 3.65
CA ASP A 204 4.60 13.89 2.44
C ASP A 204 3.99 13.13 1.24
N ALA A 205 4.19 11.82 1.20
CA ALA A 205 3.61 10.95 0.19
C ALA A 205 3.24 9.58 0.75
N VAL A 206 2.22 8.98 0.15
CA VAL A 206 1.75 7.63 0.42
C VAL A 206 1.84 6.80 -0.85
N VAL A 207 2.33 5.58 -0.73
CA VAL A 207 2.38 4.60 -1.81
C VAL A 207 1.41 3.46 -1.53
N HIS A 208 0.81 2.96 -2.60
CA HIS A 208 -0.01 1.74 -2.58
C HIS A 208 0.38 0.82 -3.72
N SER A 209 0.45 -0.49 -3.43
CA SER A 209 0.16 -1.50 -4.43
C SER A 209 -1.37 -1.65 -4.55
N THR A 210 -1.96 -1.06 -5.59
CA THR A 210 -3.41 -1.17 -5.81
C THR A 210 -3.83 -2.59 -6.21
N THR A 211 -2.87 -3.46 -6.55
CA THR A 211 -3.05 -4.91 -6.69
C THR A 211 -3.71 -5.57 -5.48
N LYS A 212 -3.54 -4.99 -4.28
CA LYS A 212 -3.94 -5.60 -3.01
C LYS A 212 -5.37 -5.20 -2.65
N TYR A 213 -5.62 -4.73 -1.42
CA TYR A 213 -6.97 -4.41 -0.96
C TYR A 213 -7.73 -3.39 -1.81
N ILE A 214 -7.05 -2.41 -2.42
CA ILE A 214 -7.71 -1.40 -3.26
C ILE A 214 -8.39 -2.07 -4.47
N GLY A 215 -7.63 -2.85 -5.25
CA GLY A 215 -8.16 -3.65 -6.35
C GLY A 215 -9.08 -4.76 -5.83
N GLY A 216 -8.63 -5.51 -4.83
CA GLY A 216 -9.44 -6.35 -3.94
C GLY A 216 -9.99 -7.64 -4.55
N HIS A 217 -9.73 -7.90 -5.83
CA HIS A 217 -10.32 -9.03 -6.57
C HIS A 217 -9.27 -9.88 -7.30
N SER A 218 -7.98 -9.67 -7.01
CA SER A 218 -6.85 -10.44 -7.54
C SER A 218 -6.81 -10.57 -9.07
N ASP A 219 -7.33 -9.58 -9.79
CA ASP A 219 -7.48 -9.55 -11.24
C ASP A 219 -6.78 -8.35 -11.91
N VAL A 220 -6.06 -7.53 -11.13
CA VAL A 220 -5.35 -6.34 -11.61
C VAL A 220 -4.03 -6.15 -10.88
N VAL A 221 -2.98 -5.79 -11.63
CA VAL A 221 -1.73 -5.28 -11.04
C VAL A 221 -1.70 -3.77 -11.23
N GLY A 222 -1.41 -3.04 -10.16
CA GLY A 222 -1.34 -1.58 -10.22
C GLY A 222 -0.66 -0.98 -9.00
N GLY A 223 -0.38 0.31 -9.08
CA GLY A 223 0.17 1.09 -7.98
C GLY A 223 -0.31 2.53 -8.00
N ALA A 224 -0.10 3.23 -6.90
CA ALA A 224 -0.43 4.64 -6.79
C ALA A 224 0.57 5.38 -5.88
N VAL A 225 0.84 6.64 -6.21
CA VAL A 225 1.45 7.62 -5.30
C VAL A 225 0.40 8.68 -5.01
N VAL A 226 0.12 8.95 -3.74
CA VAL A 226 -0.73 10.05 -3.28
C VAL A 226 0.14 11.06 -2.56
N VAL A 227 0.04 12.33 -2.91
CA VAL A 227 0.91 13.41 -2.41
C VAL A 227 0.12 14.33 -1.50
N ALA A 228 0.68 14.66 -0.34
CA ALA A 228 0.08 15.59 0.61
C ALA A 228 0.02 17.02 0.05
N ASP A 229 -0.93 17.82 0.54
CA ASP A 229 -0.99 19.24 0.19
C ASP A 229 0.27 19.98 0.66
N GLY A 230 0.84 20.81 -0.21
CA GLY A 230 2.07 21.55 0.07
C GLY A 230 3.35 20.69 0.16
N ALA A 231 3.31 19.37 -0.08
CA ALA A 231 4.49 18.52 -0.03
C ALA A 231 5.60 19.00 -0.98
N GLN A 232 6.80 19.17 -0.43
CA GLN A 232 7.98 19.64 -1.15
C GLN A 232 8.94 18.48 -1.43
N LEU A 233 9.79 18.67 -2.44
CA LEU A 233 11.00 17.90 -2.62
C LEU A 233 11.95 18.09 -1.43
N PRO A 234 12.93 17.18 -1.23
CA PRO A 234 13.91 17.31 -0.17
C PRO A 234 14.61 18.67 -0.21
N ALA A 235 14.97 19.19 0.96
CA ALA A 235 15.52 20.53 1.09
C ALA A 235 16.72 20.78 0.16
N GLY A 236 16.65 21.89 -0.60
CA GLY A 236 17.66 22.30 -1.57
C GLY A 236 17.56 21.62 -2.94
N MET A 237 16.52 20.83 -3.21
CA MET A 237 16.29 20.19 -4.50
C MET A 237 15.28 20.96 -5.35
N GLU A 238 15.58 21.08 -6.65
CA GLU A 238 14.65 21.52 -7.68
C GLU A 238 14.29 20.33 -8.58
N GLY A 239 13.01 20.20 -8.88
CA GLY A 239 12.45 19.16 -9.72
C GLY A 239 12.67 19.43 -11.21
N PRO A 240 12.37 18.44 -12.08
CA PRO A 240 12.59 18.54 -13.52
C PRO A 240 11.70 19.60 -14.21
N THR A 241 10.70 20.13 -13.53
CA THR A 241 9.81 21.19 -14.02
C THR A 241 10.26 22.60 -13.60
N GLY A 242 11.38 22.72 -12.88
CA GLY A 242 11.83 24.00 -12.30
C GLY A 242 11.07 24.41 -11.03
N THR A 243 10.35 23.47 -10.41
CA THR A 243 9.58 23.69 -9.17
C THR A 243 10.14 22.84 -8.04
N THR A 244 9.73 23.14 -6.81
CA THR A 244 10.12 22.36 -5.62
C THR A 244 9.03 21.43 -5.12
N THR A 245 7.90 21.29 -5.82
CA THR A 245 6.77 20.50 -5.33
C THR A 245 6.95 19.01 -5.63
N LEU A 246 6.56 18.16 -4.68
CA LEU A 246 6.62 16.71 -4.88
C LEU A 246 5.60 16.28 -5.96
N ARG A 247 4.44 16.92 -6.00
CA ARG A 247 3.39 16.71 -7.01
C ARG A 247 3.92 16.85 -8.44
N ASP A 248 4.61 17.96 -8.73
CA ASP A 248 5.09 18.23 -10.09
C ASP A 248 6.22 17.26 -10.49
N ALA A 249 7.08 16.89 -9.55
CA ALA A 249 8.15 15.94 -9.80
C ALA A 249 7.64 14.51 -10.07
N VAL A 250 6.64 14.04 -9.33
CA VAL A 250 6.01 12.72 -9.54
C VAL A 250 5.22 12.71 -10.84
N GLY A 251 4.40 13.74 -11.10
CA GLY A 251 3.63 13.85 -12.34
C GLY A 251 4.51 13.94 -13.58
N PHE A 252 5.63 14.66 -13.51
CA PHE A 252 6.62 14.70 -14.59
C PHE A 252 7.18 13.30 -14.88
N LEU A 253 7.61 12.56 -13.85
CA LEU A 253 8.18 11.22 -14.04
C LEU A 253 7.13 10.19 -14.47
N GLN A 254 5.89 10.25 -13.99
CA GLN A 254 4.81 9.38 -14.46
C GLN A 254 4.65 9.53 -15.99
N ASN A 255 4.62 10.76 -16.50
CA ASN A 255 4.52 11.04 -17.93
C ASN A 255 5.81 10.66 -18.70
N ALA A 256 6.97 11.12 -18.22
CA ALA A 256 8.24 11.01 -18.93
C ALA A 256 8.83 9.59 -18.92
N SER A 257 8.75 8.89 -17.79
CA SER A 257 9.16 7.48 -17.67
C SER A 257 8.07 6.51 -18.13
N GLY A 258 6.81 6.95 -18.18
CA GLY A 258 5.74 6.28 -18.91
C GLY A 258 5.14 5.04 -18.24
N ALA A 259 5.43 4.79 -16.97
CA ALA A 259 4.93 3.63 -16.22
C ALA A 259 3.47 3.78 -15.73
N VAL A 260 2.62 4.37 -16.57
CA VAL A 260 1.23 4.73 -16.24
C VAL A 260 0.32 3.52 -16.12
N ALA A 261 -0.72 3.61 -15.29
CA ALA A 261 -1.80 2.61 -15.30
C ALA A 261 -2.56 2.63 -16.64
N GLY A 262 -2.85 1.43 -17.18
CA GLY A 262 -3.69 1.28 -18.37
C GLY A 262 -5.14 1.67 -18.08
N PRO A 263 -5.92 2.16 -19.06
CA PRO A 263 -7.31 2.59 -18.82
C PRO A 263 -8.21 1.46 -18.28
N PHE A 264 -8.02 0.23 -18.73
CA PHE A 264 -8.79 -0.92 -18.26
C PHE A 264 -8.44 -1.29 -16.81
N ASP A 265 -7.15 -1.37 -16.50
CA ASP A 265 -6.65 -1.66 -15.14
C ASP A 265 -7.09 -0.57 -14.14
N ALA A 266 -7.05 0.70 -14.58
CA ALA A 266 -7.54 1.81 -13.78
C ALA A 266 -9.05 1.69 -13.48
N TRP A 267 -9.84 1.28 -14.48
CA TRP A 267 -11.27 1.05 -14.31
C TRP A 267 -11.57 -0.12 -13.36
N LEU A 268 -10.86 -1.24 -13.48
CA LEU A 268 -10.99 -2.38 -12.56
C LEU A 268 -10.62 -2.00 -11.13
N THR A 269 -9.52 -1.29 -10.96
CA THR A 269 -9.08 -0.79 -9.64
C THR A 269 -10.12 0.15 -9.03
N LEU A 270 -10.66 1.08 -9.82
CA LEU A 270 -11.71 2.00 -9.38
C LEU A 270 -12.98 1.26 -8.96
N ARG A 271 -13.36 0.21 -9.72
CA ARG A 271 -14.47 -0.69 -9.36
C ARG A 271 -14.23 -1.38 -8.02
N GLY A 272 -12.99 -1.82 -7.75
CA GLY A 272 -12.58 -2.41 -6.48
C GLY A 272 -12.65 -1.44 -5.30
N LEU A 273 -12.16 -0.21 -5.49
CA LEU A 273 -12.11 0.83 -4.45
C LEU A 273 -13.50 1.13 -3.86
N ARG A 274 -14.56 1.09 -4.68
CA ARG A 274 -15.95 1.35 -4.25
C ARG A 274 -16.44 0.40 -3.15
N THR A 275 -15.89 -0.81 -3.07
CA THR A 275 -16.26 -1.81 -2.05
C THR A 275 -15.21 -1.97 -0.96
N LEU A 276 -14.17 -1.12 -0.94
CA LEU A 276 -13.07 -1.24 0.02
C LEU A 276 -13.56 -1.24 1.47
N ALA A 277 -14.39 -0.29 1.87
CA ALA A 277 -14.88 -0.19 3.25
C ALA A 277 -15.59 -1.47 3.72
N VAL A 278 -16.58 -1.95 2.95
CA VAL A 278 -17.36 -3.15 3.31
C VAL A 278 -16.51 -4.43 3.30
N ARG A 279 -15.52 -4.52 2.41
CA ARG A 279 -14.57 -5.65 2.38
C ARG A 279 -13.66 -5.59 3.60
N MET A 280 -13.09 -4.43 3.91
CA MET A 280 -12.18 -4.27 5.05
C MET A 280 -12.86 -4.54 6.39
N ASP A 281 -14.11 -4.11 6.59
CA ASP A 281 -14.88 -4.44 7.79
C ASP A 281 -14.96 -5.97 7.99
N ARG A 282 -15.21 -6.72 6.91
CA ARG A 282 -15.27 -8.18 6.96
C ARG A 282 -13.89 -8.81 7.15
N HIS A 283 -12.87 -8.35 6.43
CA HIS A 283 -11.49 -8.81 6.60
C HIS A 283 -11.03 -8.67 8.05
N GLN A 284 -11.27 -7.52 8.68
CA GLN A 284 -10.92 -7.27 10.07
C GLN A 284 -11.67 -8.17 11.05
N ALA A 285 -12.99 -8.31 10.86
CA ALA A 285 -13.79 -9.18 11.72
C ALA A 285 -13.32 -10.64 11.66
N ASN A 286 -13.00 -11.13 10.46
CA ASN A 286 -12.47 -12.47 10.25
C ASN A 286 -11.06 -12.61 10.82
N ALA A 287 -10.14 -11.69 10.51
CA ALA A 287 -8.76 -11.70 10.99
C ALA A 287 -8.67 -11.67 12.52
N GLY A 288 -9.48 -10.85 13.19
CA GLY A 288 -9.53 -10.82 14.64
C GLY A 288 -9.98 -12.15 15.28
N ARG A 289 -10.84 -12.92 14.59
CA ARG A 289 -11.22 -14.27 15.03
C ARG A 289 -10.15 -15.31 14.75
N VAL A 290 -9.53 -15.26 13.57
CA VAL A 290 -8.39 -16.12 13.21
C VAL A 290 -7.23 -15.92 14.18
N ALA A 291 -6.86 -14.67 14.48
CA ALA A 291 -5.78 -14.36 15.41
C ALA A 291 -6.04 -14.93 16.82
N ARG A 292 -7.26 -14.80 17.35
CA ARG A 292 -7.63 -15.39 18.66
C ARG A 292 -7.59 -16.92 18.64
N PHE A 293 -8.13 -17.54 17.59
CA PHE A 293 -8.08 -18.99 17.43
C PHE A 293 -6.63 -19.50 17.43
N LEU A 294 -5.73 -18.84 16.69
CA LEU A 294 -4.31 -19.19 16.65
C LEU A 294 -3.63 -18.95 18.00
N LEU A 295 -3.99 -17.87 18.71
CA LEU A 295 -3.41 -17.54 20.02
C LEU A 295 -3.72 -18.61 21.08
N ASP A 296 -4.92 -19.18 21.02
CA ASP A 296 -5.36 -20.23 21.94
C ASP A 296 -4.87 -21.64 21.54
N HIS A 297 -4.24 -21.80 20.38
CA HIS A 297 -3.86 -23.10 19.83
C HIS A 297 -2.49 -23.56 20.36
N PRO A 298 -2.38 -24.76 20.99
CA PRO A 298 -1.16 -25.19 21.69
C PRO A 298 0.05 -25.44 20.77
N GLY A 299 -0.20 -25.68 19.47
CA GLY A 299 0.85 -25.83 18.46
C GLY A 299 1.35 -24.52 17.85
N VAL A 300 0.81 -23.37 18.25
CA VAL A 300 1.25 -22.05 17.79
C VAL A 300 2.07 -21.41 18.91
N THR A 301 3.28 -20.96 18.56
CA THR A 301 4.20 -20.38 19.56
C THR A 301 4.03 -18.87 19.71
N HIS A 302 3.70 -18.17 18.61
CA HIS A 302 3.52 -16.73 18.58
C HIS A 302 2.48 -16.38 17.51
N VAL A 303 1.67 -15.36 17.79
CA VAL A 303 0.76 -14.74 16.83
C VAL A 303 1.12 -13.27 16.69
N LEU A 304 1.28 -12.84 15.44
CA LEU A 304 1.54 -11.48 15.04
C LEU A 304 0.22 -10.95 14.47
N TYR A 305 -0.39 -10.03 15.21
CA TYR A 305 -1.56 -9.28 14.77
C TYR A 305 -1.64 -7.97 15.58
N PRO A 306 -1.65 -6.78 14.95
CA PRO A 306 -1.61 -5.52 15.68
C PRO A 306 -2.79 -5.31 16.64
N GLY A 307 -3.90 -6.03 16.44
CA GLY A 307 -5.07 -5.99 17.33
C GLY A 307 -4.93 -6.80 18.63
N LEU A 308 -3.84 -7.54 18.82
CA LEU A 308 -3.56 -8.24 20.09
C LEU A 308 -2.90 -7.28 21.09
N PRO A 309 -3.34 -7.25 22.36
CA PRO A 309 -2.78 -6.33 23.37
C PRO A 309 -1.28 -6.47 23.61
N ASP A 310 -0.75 -7.69 23.49
CA ASP A 310 0.67 -7.99 23.72
C ASP A 310 1.54 -7.76 22.46
N HIS A 311 0.94 -7.31 21.34
CA HIS A 311 1.69 -6.96 20.16
C HIS A 311 2.55 -5.71 20.43
N PRO A 312 3.88 -5.71 20.15
CA PRO A 312 4.75 -4.59 20.49
C PRO A 312 4.30 -3.23 19.93
N GLY A 313 3.65 -3.24 18.78
CA GLY A 313 3.10 -2.05 18.13
C GLY A 313 1.63 -1.73 18.47
N HIS A 314 0.98 -2.44 19.40
CA HIS A 314 -0.47 -2.33 19.65
C HIS A 314 -0.92 -0.90 19.96
N ASP A 315 -0.24 -0.25 20.91
CA ASP A 315 -0.62 1.10 21.35
C ASP A 315 -0.46 2.16 20.24
N VAL A 316 0.55 2.00 19.39
CA VAL A 316 0.75 2.87 18.21
C VAL A 316 -0.35 2.59 17.17
N ALA A 317 -0.61 1.33 16.86
CA ALA A 317 -1.66 0.95 15.92
C ALA A 317 -3.04 1.45 16.37
N ALA A 318 -3.39 1.25 17.64
CA ALA A 318 -4.67 1.70 18.21
C ALA A 318 -4.85 3.22 18.20
N ARG A 319 -3.75 3.98 18.23
CA ARG A 319 -3.75 5.44 18.12
C ARG A 319 -3.87 5.93 16.67
N GLN A 320 -3.13 5.34 15.74
CA GLN A 320 -2.98 5.88 14.38
C GLN A 320 -3.86 5.20 13.32
N MET A 321 -4.41 4.02 13.63
CA MET A 321 -5.26 3.23 12.73
C MET A 321 -6.69 3.13 13.29
N SER A 322 -7.70 3.13 12.42
CA SER A 322 -9.10 2.90 12.79
C SER A 322 -9.47 1.42 12.93
N GLY A 323 -8.56 0.52 12.54
CA GLY A 323 -8.61 -0.90 12.85
C GLY A 323 -7.37 -1.66 12.33
N PHE A 324 -7.25 -2.93 12.70
CA PHE A 324 -5.96 -3.65 12.64
C PHE A 324 -5.72 -4.48 11.36
N GLY A 325 -6.58 -4.35 10.36
CA GLY A 325 -6.41 -4.98 9.05
C GLY A 325 -6.79 -6.47 8.98
N GLY A 326 -6.58 -7.05 7.80
CA GLY A 326 -6.91 -8.44 7.45
C GLY A 326 -5.71 -9.39 7.40
N MET A 327 -4.52 -8.92 7.79
CA MET A 327 -3.29 -9.70 7.75
C MET A 327 -3.01 -10.29 9.13
N VAL A 328 -2.70 -11.58 9.17
CA VAL A 328 -2.30 -12.29 10.40
C VAL A 328 -1.05 -13.11 10.07
N ALA A 329 -0.08 -13.15 10.97
CA ALA A 329 1.03 -14.10 10.85
C ALA A 329 1.22 -14.88 12.15
N PHE A 330 1.78 -16.07 12.09
CA PHE A 330 2.03 -16.88 13.27
C PHE A 330 3.25 -17.78 13.08
N ARG A 331 3.81 -18.24 14.21
CA ARG A 331 5.01 -19.09 14.25
C ARG A 331 4.68 -20.47 14.80
N THR A 332 5.07 -21.50 14.09
CA THR A 332 4.88 -22.90 14.51
C THR A 332 5.97 -23.41 15.45
N GLY A 333 7.11 -22.72 15.54
CA GLY A 333 8.31 -23.20 16.24
C GLY A 333 9.09 -24.28 15.47
N ASP A 334 8.63 -24.66 14.27
CA ASP A 334 9.23 -25.70 13.43
C ASP A 334 8.97 -25.39 11.94
N ALA A 335 10.05 -25.23 11.17
CA ALA A 335 10.01 -24.85 9.76
C ALA A 335 9.26 -25.86 8.89
N GLU A 336 9.44 -27.17 9.12
CA GLU A 336 8.76 -28.19 8.32
C GLU A 336 7.27 -28.25 8.65
N LYS A 337 6.90 -27.99 9.91
CA LYS A 337 5.49 -27.83 10.27
C LYS A 337 4.86 -26.59 9.66
N ALA A 338 5.58 -25.46 9.58
CA ALA A 338 5.07 -24.25 8.92
C ALA A 338 4.76 -24.53 7.44
N VAL A 339 5.67 -25.20 6.74
CA VAL A 339 5.45 -25.65 5.35
C VAL A 339 4.28 -26.62 5.25
N ALA A 340 4.19 -27.57 6.18
CA ALA A 340 3.09 -28.54 6.20
C ALA A 340 1.74 -27.86 6.37
N VAL A 341 1.60 -26.88 7.27
CA VAL A 341 0.33 -26.13 7.44
C VAL A 341 -0.09 -25.48 6.13
N CYS A 342 0.82 -24.75 5.48
CA CYS A 342 0.59 -24.10 4.18
C CYS A 342 0.15 -25.07 3.07
N ALA A 343 0.53 -26.35 3.15
CA ALA A 343 0.22 -27.36 2.15
C ALA A 343 -1.10 -28.12 2.40
N HIS A 344 -1.71 -27.97 3.59
CA HIS A 344 -2.89 -28.75 3.99
C HIS A 344 -4.19 -27.94 4.02
N THR A 345 -4.17 -26.63 3.87
CA THR A 345 -5.38 -25.81 3.76
C THR A 345 -6.14 -26.09 2.46
N ARG A 346 -7.45 -25.83 2.47
CA ARG A 346 -8.37 -26.00 1.33
C ARG A 346 -9.11 -24.72 0.99
N VAL A 347 -9.44 -23.91 2.01
CA VAL A 347 -10.07 -22.61 1.86
C VAL A 347 -8.99 -21.56 1.67
N PHE A 348 -7.95 -21.57 2.52
CA PHE A 348 -6.77 -20.74 2.28
C PHE A 348 -5.98 -21.30 1.09
N THR A 349 -5.91 -20.51 0.01
CA THR A 349 -5.14 -20.88 -1.18
C THR A 349 -3.67 -20.59 -0.95
N LEU A 350 -2.80 -21.58 -1.19
CA LEU A 350 -1.36 -21.38 -1.18
C LEU A 350 -0.93 -20.53 -2.38
N ALA A 351 -0.69 -19.23 -2.16
CA ALA A 351 -0.29 -18.29 -3.19
C ALA A 351 0.44 -17.09 -2.61
N GLU A 352 1.27 -16.45 -3.44
CA GLU A 352 1.76 -15.11 -3.15
C GLU A 352 0.65 -14.07 -3.36
N SER A 353 0.86 -12.84 -2.88
CA SER A 353 -0.12 -11.75 -2.81
C SER A 353 -1.02 -11.78 -1.57
N LEU A 354 -1.91 -10.80 -1.47
CA LEU A 354 -2.79 -10.53 -0.33
C LEU A 354 -3.88 -9.51 -0.70
N GLY A 355 -4.89 -9.40 0.16
CA GLY A 355 -5.92 -8.37 0.10
C GLY A 355 -7.02 -8.57 -0.93
N GLY A 356 -7.02 -9.73 -1.60
CA GLY A 356 -8.17 -10.22 -2.37
C GLY A 356 -9.32 -10.63 -1.44
N VAL A 357 -10.51 -10.86 -2.03
CA VAL A 357 -11.68 -11.35 -1.28
C VAL A 357 -11.47 -12.78 -0.77
N GLU A 358 -10.65 -13.55 -1.47
CA GLU A 358 -10.24 -14.90 -1.12
C GLU A 358 -9.11 -14.92 -0.09
N SER A 359 -9.15 -15.91 0.78
CA SER A 359 -8.15 -16.17 1.80
C SER A 359 -6.91 -16.82 1.19
N LEU A 360 -5.73 -16.26 1.49
CA LEU A 360 -4.43 -16.78 1.03
C LEU A 360 -3.53 -17.13 2.21
N ILE A 361 -2.73 -18.17 2.03
CA ILE A 361 -1.69 -18.58 2.97
C ILE A 361 -0.35 -18.68 2.25
N GLU A 362 0.72 -18.28 2.91
CA GLU A 362 2.07 -18.45 2.38
C GLU A 362 3.10 -18.72 3.48
N HIS A 363 4.27 -19.20 3.03
CA HIS A 363 5.47 -19.35 3.82
C HIS A 363 6.51 -18.29 3.39
N PRO A 364 6.59 -17.13 4.05
CA PRO A 364 7.33 -15.97 3.55
C PRO A 364 8.80 -16.27 3.17
N GLY A 365 9.53 -17.00 4.01
CA GLY A 365 10.96 -17.29 3.78
C GLY A 365 11.26 -18.13 2.53
N ARG A 366 10.28 -18.90 2.02
CA ARG A 366 10.42 -19.74 0.81
C ARG A 366 9.69 -19.16 -0.41
N MET A 367 8.95 -18.07 -0.22
CA MET A 367 8.08 -17.46 -1.25
C MET A 367 8.40 -15.95 -1.38
N THR A 368 7.60 -15.07 -0.79
CA THR A 368 7.68 -13.61 -0.99
C THR A 368 8.98 -12.96 -0.53
N HIS A 369 9.67 -13.56 0.44
CA HIS A 369 10.89 -13.02 1.05
C HIS A 369 12.14 -13.84 0.68
N ALA A 370 12.06 -14.72 -0.32
CA ALA A 370 13.22 -15.47 -0.79
C ALA A 370 14.40 -14.58 -1.23
N SER A 371 14.14 -13.34 -1.67
CA SER A 371 15.18 -12.39 -2.09
C SER A 371 16.00 -11.77 -0.95
N VAL A 372 15.55 -11.91 0.30
CA VAL A 372 16.24 -11.39 1.49
C VAL A 372 16.86 -12.50 2.35
N ALA A 373 16.88 -13.74 1.86
CA ALA A 373 17.56 -14.87 2.51
C ALA A 373 19.04 -14.54 2.77
N ALA A 374 19.54 -14.92 3.95
CA ALA A 374 20.89 -14.61 4.43
C ALA A 374 21.25 -13.10 4.45
N THR A 375 20.26 -12.23 4.66
CA THR A 375 20.47 -10.78 4.89
C THR A 375 19.97 -10.39 6.28
N ALA A 376 20.19 -9.12 6.67
CA ALA A 376 19.64 -8.60 7.92
C ALA A 376 18.10 -8.54 7.95
N LEU A 377 17.43 -8.70 6.80
CA LEU A 377 15.97 -8.69 6.66
C LEU A 377 15.38 -10.11 6.57
N GLU A 378 16.18 -11.15 6.87
CA GLU A 378 15.73 -12.54 6.78
C GLU A 378 14.60 -12.81 7.78
N VAL A 379 13.53 -13.40 7.27
CA VAL A 379 12.32 -13.71 8.06
C VAL A 379 12.44 -15.09 8.70
N PRO A 380 11.80 -15.34 9.86
CA PRO A 380 11.82 -16.66 10.49
C PRO A 380 11.34 -17.76 9.56
N ASP A 381 12.01 -18.91 9.59
CA ASP A 381 11.74 -20.07 8.73
C ASP A 381 10.52 -20.88 9.17
N ASP A 382 9.97 -20.59 10.35
CA ASP A 382 8.76 -21.18 10.93
C ASP A 382 7.53 -20.24 10.83
N LEU A 383 7.65 -19.16 10.06
CA LEU A 383 6.61 -18.15 9.88
C LEU A 383 5.59 -18.58 8.82
N VAL A 384 4.31 -18.47 9.17
CA VAL A 384 3.18 -18.57 8.24
C VAL A 384 2.46 -17.23 8.20
N ARG A 385 2.16 -16.73 6.99
CA ARG A 385 1.36 -15.51 6.80
C ARG A 385 0.01 -15.86 6.18
N LEU A 386 -1.04 -15.24 6.71
CA LEU A 386 -2.41 -15.32 6.25
C LEU A 386 -2.85 -13.94 5.74
N SER A 387 -3.36 -13.90 4.51
CA SER A 387 -4.26 -12.85 4.05
C SER A 387 -5.67 -13.37 4.28
N VAL A 388 -6.33 -12.91 5.35
CA VAL A 388 -7.65 -13.41 5.72
C VAL A 388 -8.71 -12.72 4.87
N GLY A 389 -9.45 -13.50 4.08
CA GLY A 389 -10.48 -13.07 3.15
C GLY A 389 -11.82 -12.74 3.81
N ILE A 390 -12.87 -12.67 2.99
CA ILE A 390 -14.23 -12.31 3.41
C ILE A 390 -15.22 -13.49 3.46
N GLU A 391 -14.71 -14.72 3.43
CA GLU A 391 -15.49 -15.95 3.58
C GLU A 391 -16.21 -16.03 4.93
N ASP A 392 -17.05 -17.06 5.09
CA ASP A 392 -17.63 -17.38 6.38
C ASP A 392 -16.53 -17.81 7.36
N VAL A 393 -16.43 -17.10 8.47
CA VAL A 393 -15.31 -17.25 9.40
C VAL A 393 -15.20 -18.66 10.01
N GLU A 394 -16.31 -19.37 10.16
CA GLU A 394 -16.26 -20.75 10.69
C GLU A 394 -15.56 -21.70 9.72
N ASP A 395 -15.69 -21.50 8.40
CA ASP A 395 -15.00 -22.30 7.40
C ASP A 395 -13.49 -22.02 7.42
N LEU A 396 -13.10 -20.76 7.63
CA LEU A 396 -11.69 -20.37 7.78
C LEU A 396 -11.06 -21.02 9.02
N LEU A 397 -11.75 -21.02 10.15
CA LEU A 397 -11.25 -21.64 11.38
C LEU A 397 -11.19 -23.16 11.28
N ALA A 398 -12.20 -23.79 10.67
CA ALA A 398 -12.23 -25.24 10.47
C ALA A 398 -11.08 -25.70 9.54
N ASP A 399 -10.81 -24.95 8.47
CA ASP A 399 -9.71 -25.24 7.53
C ASP A 399 -8.34 -25.14 8.22
N LEU A 400 -8.12 -24.07 9.01
CA LEU A 400 -6.89 -23.91 9.79
C LEU A 400 -6.72 -24.99 10.86
N ALA A 401 -7.78 -25.34 11.59
CA ALA A 401 -7.72 -26.40 12.60
C ALA A 401 -7.30 -27.74 12.00
N GLN A 402 -7.92 -28.11 10.88
CA GLN A 402 -7.59 -29.33 10.14
C GLN A 402 -6.16 -29.28 9.56
N ALA A 403 -5.70 -28.15 9.04
CA ALA A 403 -4.34 -28.02 8.52
C ALA A 403 -3.29 -28.11 9.63
N LEU A 404 -3.53 -27.50 10.80
CA LEU A 404 -2.67 -27.58 11.98
C LEU A 404 -2.59 -29.02 12.51
N GLU A 405 -3.72 -29.73 12.59
CA GLU A 405 -3.75 -31.14 12.99
C GLU A 405 -2.92 -32.01 12.02
N ALA A 406 -3.15 -31.87 10.71
CA ALA A 406 -2.42 -32.62 9.68
C ALA A 406 -0.90 -32.33 9.69
N ALA A 407 -0.50 -31.12 10.07
CA ALA A 407 0.90 -30.73 10.25
C ALA A 407 1.55 -31.24 11.55
N GLY A 408 0.84 -32.03 12.36
CA GLY A 408 1.35 -32.52 13.64
C GLY A 408 1.47 -31.42 14.70
N LEU A 409 0.61 -30.40 14.62
CA LEU A 409 0.43 -29.35 15.62
C LEU A 409 -0.84 -29.55 16.46
N GLY A 410 -1.61 -30.61 16.21
CA GLY A 410 -2.78 -30.96 17.00
C GLY A 410 -2.44 -31.13 18.48
N GLY A 411 -3.25 -30.52 19.36
CA GLY A 411 -3.11 -30.69 20.80
C GLY A 411 -3.27 -32.16 21.17
N GLY A 412 -2.16 -32.84 21.42
CA GLY A 412 -2.17 -34.22 21.88
C GLY A 412 -2.90 -34.32 23.20
N ALA A 413 -4.13 -34.82 23.18
CA ALA A 413 -4.62 -35.63 24.28
C ALA A 413 -3.88 -36.96 24.20
N ALA A 414 -2.80 -37.08 24.98
CA ALA A 414 -2.27 -38.36 25.42
C ALA A 414 -2.93 -38.73 26.76
#